data_AF-A0A453MGN0-F1
#
_entry.id   AF-A0A453MGN0-F1
#
_cell.length_a   1.000
_cell.length_b   1.000
_cell.length_c   1.000
_cell.angle_alpha   90.00
_cell.angle_beta   90.00
_cell.angle_gamma   90.00
#
_symmetry.space_group_name_H-M   'P 1'
#
loop_
_entity.id
_entity.type
_entity.pdbx_description
1 polymer ?
#
loop_
_entity_poly.entity_id
_entity_poly.type
_entity_poly.pdbx_seq_one_letter_code
_entity_poly.pdbx_strand_id
1 'polypeptide(L)'
;LLSPYPSPRSLRSEEVAQLSKEIKEKMKEADIFDFEGKTDDKIKTMELVEELRSKRADLQATLLLDAFNKDRAAIPQPIPPPQMATLPAPPPPDARTQELINEKLSKAEALGEQGMVEEAQKALEEAEALKKVGGGTAGACS
;
A
#
# COMPACT_ATOMS: atom_id res chain seq x y z
N LEU A 1 16.29 29.00 8.38
CA LEU A 1 17.43 28.26 7.80
C LEU A 1 16.95 27.52 6.55
N LEU A 2 17.35 27.97 5.36
CA LEU A 2 17.13 27.22 4.13
C LEU A 2 18.16 26.09 4.12
N SER A 3 17.73 24.83 4.10
CA SER A 3 18.65 23.69 4.03
C SER A 3 19.51 23.79 2.77
N PRO A 4 20.85 23.76 2.86
CA PRO A 4 21.73 23.88 1.70
C PRO A 4 21.74 22.63 0.79
N TYR A 5 21.07 21.55 1.20
CA TYR A 5 21.00 20.31 0.42
C TYR A 5 19.71 20.21 -0.39
N PRO A 6 19.80 19.88 -1.69
CA PRO A 6 18.61 19.63 -2.50
C PRO A 6 17.84 18.46 -1.92
N SER A 7 16.53 18.63 -1.77
CA SER A 7 15.67 17.55 -1.27
C SER A 7 15.73 16.34 -2.21
N PRO A 8 15.67 15.09 -1.71
CA PRO A 8 15.72 13.87 -2.55
C PRO A 8 14.67 13.85 -3.65
N ARG A 9 13.51 14.49 -3.41
CA ARG A 9 12.43 14.62 -4.39
C ARG A 9 12.77 15.57 -5.54
N SER A 10 13.57 16.60 -5.28
CA SER A 10 14.08 17.53 -6.30
C SER A 10 15.11 16.84 -7.18
N LEU A 11 16.05 16.10 -6.59
CA LEU A 11 17.07 15.34 -7.33
C LEU A 11 16.44 14.35 -8.31
N ARG A 12 15.48 13.54 -7.84
CA ARG A 12 14.75 12.60 -8.70
C ARG A 12 13.98 13.28 -9.84
N SER A 13 13.44 14.48 -9.60
CA SER A 13 12.77 15.26 -10.64
C SER A 13 13.75 15.80 -11.68
N GLU A 14 14.95 16.16 -11.25
CA GLU A 14 16.03 16.65 -12.12
C GLU A 14 16.62 15.52 -12.98
N GLU A 15 16.78 14.32 -12.41
CA GLU A 15 17.16 13.10 -13.13
C GLU A 15 16.16 12.76 -14.25
N VAL A 16 14.85 12.82 -13.97
CA VAL A 16 13.80 12.61 -14.99
C VAL A 16 13.89 13.63 -16.13
N ALA A 17 14.22 14.89 -15.81
CA ALA A 17 14.42 15.94 -16.81
C ALA A 17 15.68 15.70 -17.65
N GLN A 18 16.79 15.29 -17.02
CA GLN A 18 18.03 14.94 -17.69
C GLN A 18 17.86 13.74 -18.64
N LEU A 19 17.25 12.65 -18.17
CA LEU A 19 16.93 11.49 -18.99
C LEU A 19 16.05 11.87 -20.20
N SER A 20 15.08 12.76 -20.00
CA SER A 20 14.24 13.25 -21.11
C SER A 20 15.03 14.03 -22.15
N LYS A 21 16.03 14.81 -21.73
CA LYS A 21 16.93 15.51 -22.64
C LYS A 21 17.82 14.54 -23.40
N GLU A 22 18.41 13.57 -22.70
CA GLU A 22 19.28 12.55 -23.30
C GLU A 22 18.54 11.67 -24.30
N ILE A 23 17.31 11.21 -23.96
CA ILE A 23 16.44 10.49 -24.90
C ILE A 23 16.22 11.31 -26.17
N LYS A 24 15.94 12.61 -26.04
CA LYS A 24 15.70 13.48 -27.19
C LYS A 24 16.95 13.65 -28.05
N GLU A 25 18.13 13.68 -27.44
CA GLU A 25 19.41 13.76 -28.13
C GLU A 25 19.72 12.45 -28.87
N LYS A 26 19.57 11.31 -28.20
CA LYS A 26 19.77 9.98 -28.80
C LYS A 26 18.78 9.67 -29.91
N MET A 27 17.54 10.14 -29.80
CA MET A 27 16.58 10.08 -30.91
C MET A 27 17.10 10.80 -32.16
N LYS A 28 17.67 12.00 -32.01
CA LYS A 28 18.25 12.74 -33.15
C LYS A 28 19.49 12.05 -33.71
N GLU A 29 20.30 11.45 -32.86
CA GLU A 29 21.47 10.68 -33.27
C GLU A 29 21.05 9.45 -34.11
N ALA A 30 19.99 8.75 -33.68
CA ALA A 30 19.40 7.66 -34.45
C ALA A 30 18.85 8.13 -35.81
N ASP A 31 18.25 9.32 -35.88
CA ASP A 31 17.80 9.91 -37.15
C ASP A 31 18.98 10.18 -38.10
N ILE A 32 20.11 10.67 -37.58
CA ILE A 32 21.35 10.87 -38.36
C ILE A 32 21.86 9.53 -38.91
N PHE A 33 21.93 8.49 -38.07
CA PHE A 33 22.34 7.16 -38.53
C PHE A 33 21.40 6.58 -39.58
N ASP A 34 20.11 6.88 -39.51
CA ASP A 34 19.13 6.50 -40.53
C ASP A 34 19.44 7.17 -41.89
N PHE A 35 19.72 8.48 -41.89
CA PHE A 35 20.10 9.20 -43.11
C PHE A 35 21.43 8.74 -43.70
N GLU A 36 22.37 8.30 -42.86
CA GLU A 36 23.67 7.77 -43.29
C GLU A 36 23.62 6.27 -43.68
N GLY A 37 22.47 5.60 -43.48
CA GLY A 37 22.32 4.16 -43.75
C GLY A 37 23.10 3.26 -42.78
N LYS A 38 23.50 3.78 -41.60
CA LYS A 38 24.22 3.04 -40.56
C LYS A 38 23.24 2.29 -39.66
N THR A 39 22.61 1.26 -40.21
CA THR A 39 21.55 0.50 -39.54
C THR A 39 21.98 -0.09 -38.21
N ASP A 40 23.20 -0.64 -38.12
CA ASP A 40 23.69 -1.25 -36.87
C ASP A 40 23.88 -0.22 -35.74
N ASP A 41 24.36 0.98 -36.07
CA ASP A 41 24.54 2.07 -35.10
C ASP A 41 23.19 2.67 -34.68
N LYS A 42 22.23 2.75 -35.62
CA LYS A 42 20.84 3.12 -35.32
C LYS A 42 20.20 2.14 -34.34
N ILE A 43 20.36 0.83 -34.55
CA ILE A 43 19.80 -0.21 -33.67
C ILE A 43 20.34 -0.02 -32.24
N LYS A 44 21.67 0.05 -32.07
CA LYS A 44 22.29 0.28 -30.75
C LYS A 44 21.82 1.56 -30.07
N THR A 45 21.70 2.63 -30.85
CA THR A 45 21.22 3.92 -30.34
C THR A 45 19.77 3.83 -29.90
N MET A 46 18.94 3.07 -30.62
CA MET A 46 17.54 2.87 -30.27
C MET A 46 17.34 1.99 -29.05
N GLU A 47 18.16 0.95 -28.88
CA GLU A 47 18.21 0.17 -27.64
C GLU A 47 18.52 1.06 -26.42
N LEU A 48 19.50 1.96 -26.56
CA LEU A 48 19.83 2.90 -25.49
C LEU A 48 18.68 3.87 -25.19
N VAL A 49 17.96 4.34 -26.21
CA VAL A 49 16.76 5.18 -26.02
C VAL A 49 15.68 4.43 -25.24
N GLU A 50 15.46 3.15 -25.52
CA GLU A 50 14.51 2.32 -24.77
C GLU A 50 14.94 2.13 -23.31
N GLU A 51 16.22 1.87 -23.06
CA GLU A 51 16.76 1.78 -21.70
C GLU A 51 16.56 3.08 -20.92
N LEU A 52 16.89 4.23 -21.52
CA LEU A 52 16.69 5.55 -20.89
C LEU A 52 15.20 5.84 -20.66
N ARG A 53 14.31 5.44 -21.58
CA ARG A 53 12.85 5.57 -21.41
C ARG A 53 12.36 4.72 -20.24
N SER A 54 12.86 3.49 -20.10
CA SER A 54 12.53 2.62 -18.96
C SER A 54 12.98 3.27 -17.64
N LYS A 55 14.27 3.66 -17.54
CA LYS A 55 14.80 4.33 -16.34
C LYS A 55 13.98 5.55 -15.94
N ARG A 56 13.58 6.37 -16.92
CA ARG A 56 12.72 7.54 -16.66
C ARG A 56 11.35 7.14 -16.13
N ALA A 57 10.74 6.10 -16.70
CA ALA A 57 9.46 5.58 -16.24
C ALA A 57 9.55 5.02 -14.81
N ASP A 58 10.61 4.28 -14.49
CA ASP A 58 10.85 3.72 -13.15
C ASP A 58 10.97 4.84 -12.08
N LEU A 59 11.72 5.91 -12.40
CA LEU A 59 11.83 7.07 -11.52
C LEU A 59 10.48 7.78 -11.34
N GLN A 60 9.74 7.99 -12.42
CA GLN A 60 8.40 8.60 -12.35
C GLN A 60 7.42 7.75 -11.54
N ALA A 61 7.42 6.42 -11.72
CA ALA A 61 6.60 5.49 -10.96
C ALA A 61 6.94 5.54 -9.47
N THR A 62 8.22 5.55 -9.12
CA THR A 62 8.67 5.65 -7.73
C THR A 62 8.24 6.97 -7.09
N LEU A 63 8.30 8.08 -7.84
CA LEU A 63 7.81 9.38 -7.37
C LEU A 63 6.30 9.40 -7.14
N LEU A 64 5.54 8.77 -8.03
CA LEU A 64 4.08 8.64 -7.91
C LEU A 64 3.71 7.79 -6.68
N LEU A 65 4.39 6.67 -6.48
CA LEU A 65 4.18 5.81 -5.29
C LEU A 65 4.51 6.55 -3.99
N ASP A 66 5.59 7.34 -3.96
CA ASP A 66 5.93 8.20 -2.82
C ASP A 66 4.93 9.34 -2.61
N ALA A 67 4.27 9.83 -3.66
CA ALA A 67 3.15 10.77 -3.52
C ALA A 67 1.93 10.08 -2.90
N PHE A 68 1.57 8.90 -3.41
CA PHE A 68 0.43 8.13 -2.94
C PHE A 68 0.57 7.70 -1.47
N ASN A 69 1.76 7.21 -1.09
CA ASN A 69 2.04 6.82 0.30
C ASN A 69 1.94 8.00 1.28
N LYS A 70 2.35 9.20 0.85
CA LYS A 70 2.23 10.41 1.67
C LYS A 70 0.79 10.87 1.80
N ASP A 71 0.01 10.81 0.72
CA ASP A 71 -1.41 11.13 0.75
C ASP A 71 -2.15 10.19 1.71
N ARG A 72 -1.89 8.88 1.61
CA ARG A 72 -2.41 7.88 2.56
C ARG A 72 -1.99 8.14 4.01
N ALA A 73 -0.74 8.56 4.25
CA ALA A 73 -0.26 8.89 5.60
C ALA A 73 -0.83 10.22 6.13
N ALA A 74 -1.24 11.13 5.25
CA ALA A 74 -1.89 12.38 5.60
C ALA A 74 -3.39 12.21 5.89
N ILE A 75 -4.02 11.14 5.39
CA ILE A 75 -5.36 10.73 5.84
C ILE A 75 -5.23 10.38 7.33
N PRO A 76 -6.03 11.01 8.22
CA PRO A 76 -6.08 10.63 9.61
C PRO A 76 -6.36 9.13 9.69
N GLN A 77 -5.41 8.38 10.24
CA GLN A 77 -5.66 6.97 10.56
C GLN A 77 -6.93 6.96 11.43
N PRO A 78 -7.91 6.09 11.16
CA PRO A 78 -9.06 5.94 12.03
C PRO A 78 -8.51 5.78 13.44
N ILE A 79 -8.95 6.68 14.33
CA ILE A 79 -8.48 6.76 15.70
C ILE A 79 -8.57 5.32 16.23
N PRO A 80 -7.46 4.70 16.67
CA PRO A 80 -7.57 3.41 17.33
C PRO A 80 -8.65 3.59 18.40
N PRO A 81 -9.63 2.68 18.50
CA PRO A 81 -10.74 2.83 19.43
C PRO A 81 -10.16 3.25 20.78
N PRO A 82 -10.79 4.24 21.46
CA PRO A 82 -10.23 4.83 22.66
C PRO A 82 -9.66 3.73 23.50
N GLN A 83 -8.36 3.84 23.81
CA GLN A 83 -7.68 2.91 24.70
C GLN A 83 -8.43 3.06 26.02
N MET A 84 -9.48 2.25 26.18
CA MET A 84 -10.18 2.13 27.44
C MET A 84 -9.05 1.76 28.38
N ALA A 85 -8.83 2.62 29.38
CA ALA A 85 -7.90 2.36 30.47
C ALA A 85 -7.96 0.86 30.75
N THR A 86 -6.80 0.20 30.77
CA THR A 86 -6.69 -1.24 31.04
C THR A 86 -7.37 -1.53 32.37
N LEU A 87 -8.68 -1.74 32.31
CA LEU A 87 -9.43 -2.45 33.31
C LEU A 87 -8.75 -3.82 33.36
N PRO A 88 -8.51 -4.38 34.56
CA PRO A 88 -7.99 -5.72 34.68
C PRO A 88 -8.78 -6.61 33.72
N ALA A 89 -8.04 -7.26 32.81
CA ALA A 89 -8.63 -8.02 31.73
C ALA A 89 -9.71 -8.93 32.32
N PRO A 90 -10.95 -8.89 31.79
CA PRO A 90 -11.97 -9.82 32.24
C PRO A 90 -11.42 -11.24 32.09
N PRO A 91 -11.80 -12.16 32.99
CA PRO A 91 -11.32 -13.53 32.93
C PRO A 91 -11.50 -14.07 31.52
N PRO A 92 -10.49 -14.80 30.99
CA PRO A 92 -10.58 -15.35 29.65
C PRO A 92 -11.89 -16.14 29.51
N PRO A 93 -12.60 -16.00 28.38
CA PRO A 93 -13.85 -16.71 28.18
C PRO A 93 -13.59 -18.21 28.35
N ASP A 94 -14.52 -18.88 29.03
CA ASP A 94 -14.44 -20.32 29.27
C ASP A 94 -14.19 -21.09 27.96
N ALA A 95 -13.47 -22.21 28.03
CA ALA A 95 -13.06 -22.98 26.84
C ALA A 95 -14.22 -23.26 25.86
N ARG A 96 -15.41 -23.56 26.41
CA ARG A 96 -16.64 -23.79 25.63
C ARG A 96 -17.10 -22.54 24.87
N THR A 97 -16.96 -21.37 25.46
CA THR A 97 -17.29 -20.08 24.83
C THR A 97 -16.26 -19.72 23.77
N GLN A 98 -14.99 -20.03 24.02
CA GLN A 98 -13.89 -19.83 23.06
C GLN A 98 -14.06 -20.70 21.80
N GLU A 99 -14.53 -21.94 21.94
CA GLU A 99 -14.84 -22.82 20.80
C GLU A 99 -15.95 -22.24 19.92
N LEU A 100 -17.04 -21.74 20.53
CA LEU A 100 -18.14 -21.11 19.78
C LEU A 100 -17.70 -19.82 19.07
N ILE A 101 -16.82 -19.05 19.68
CA ILE A 101 -16.23 -17.86 19.05
C ILE A 101 -15.42 -18.27 17.82
N ASN A 102 -14.57 -19.30 17.94
CA ASN A 102 -13.76 -19.78 16.82
C ASN A 102 -14.63 -20.31 15.66
N GLU A 103 -15.73 -21.01 15.95
CA GLU A 103 -16.67 -21.44 14.91
C GLU A 103 -17.32 -20.25 14.19
N LYS A 104 -17.69 -19.19 14.92
CA LYS A 104 -18.27 -17.97 14.32
C LYS A 104 -17.26 -17.21 13.46
N LEU A 105 -16.01 -17.12 13.92
CA LEU A 105 -14.91 -16.52 13.14
C LEU A 105 -14.64 -17.30 11.85
N SER A 106 -14.55 -18.63 11.94
CA SER A 106 -14.34 -19.49 10.76
C SER A 106 -15.50 -19.38 9.76
N LYS A 107 -16.75 -19.27 10.25
CA LYS A 107 -17.91 -19.04 9.39
C LYS A 107 -17.88 -17.68 8.70
N ALA A 108 -17.45 -16.62 9.39
CA ALA A 108 -17.29 -15.30 8.80
C ALA A 108 -16.23 -15.29 7.68
N GLU A 109 -15.13 -16.00 7.88
CA GLU A 109 -14.07 -16.16 6.89
C GLU A 109 -14.59 -16.87 5.62
N ALA A 110 -15.26 -18.01 5.77
CA ALA A 110 -15.84 -18.75 4.64
C ALA A 110 -16.91 -17.95 3.86
N LEU A 111 -17.68 -17.10 4.55
CA LEU A 111 -18.66 -16.21 3.93
C LEU A 111 -17.98 -15.03 3.20
N GLY A 112 -16.90 -14.50 3.77
CA GLY A 112 -16.07 -13.47 3.16
C GLY A 112 -15.40 -13.93 1.87
N GLU A 113 -14.89 -15.17 1.84
CA GLU A 113 -14.32 -15.78 0.63
C GLU A 113 -15.36 -15.96 -0.50
N GLN A 114 -16.63 -16.18 -0.14
CA GLN A 114 -17.73 -16.27 -1.10
C GLN A 114 -18.28 -14.90 -1.53
N GLY A 115 -17.73 -13.80 -1.00
CA GLY A 115 -18.17 -12.44 -1.31
C GLY A 115 -19.47 -12.02 -0.61
N MET A 116 -19.95 -12.79 0.38
CA MET A 116 -21.15 -12.49 1.18
C MET A 116 -20.77 -11.61 2.38
N VAL A 117 -20.44 -10.36 2.08
CA VAL A 117 -19.86 -9.39 3.03
C VAL A 117 -20.83 -9.04 4.16
N GLU A 118 -22.13 -8.89 3.87
CA GLU A 118 -23.14 -8.55 4.87
C GLU A 118 -23.32 -9.68 5.89
N GLU A 119 -23.33 -10.93 5.43
CA GLU A 119 -23.42 -12.12 6.26
C GLU A 119 -22.14 -12.39 7.06
N ALA A 120 -20.98 -12.16 6.46
CA ALA A 120 -19.68 -12.25 7.14
C ALA A 120 -19.59 -11.23 8.27
N GLN A 121 -20.01 -9.99 8.03
CA GLN A 121 -20.01 -8.91 9.02
C GLN A 121 -20.94 -9.23 10.19
N LYS A 122 -22.13 -9.78 9.90
CA LYS A 122 -23.06 -10.25 10.94
C LYS A 122 -22.46 -11.39 11.78
N ALA A 123 -21.75 -12.34 11.16
CA ALA A 123 -21.10 -13.44 11.88
C ALA A 123 -19.95 -12.96 12.79
N LEU A 124 -19.23 -11.92 12.39
CA LEU A 124 -18.20 -11.26 13.22
C LEU A 124 -18.81 -10.55 14.43
N GLU A 125 -19.93 -9.84 14.23
CA GLU A 125 -20.64 -9.18 15.33
C GLU A 125 -21.19 -10.18 16.35
N GLU A 126 -21.70 -11.33 15.89
CA GLU A 126 -22.11 -12.44 16.76
C GLU A 126 -20.92 -13.05 17.53
N ALA A 127 -19.76 -13.20 16.90
CA ALA A 127 -18.53 -13.67 17.56
C ALA A 127 -18.05 -12.69 18.65
N GLU A 128 -18.14 -11.39 18.37
CA GLU A 128 -17.77 -10.33 19.32
C GLU A 128 -18.75 -10.25 20.50
N ALA A 129 -20.05 -10.43 20.24
CA ALA A 129 -21.08 -10.51 21.28
C ALA A 129 -20.81 -11.67 22.25
N LEU A 130 -20.42 -12.84 21.75
CA LEU A 130 -20.05 -14.00 22.58
C LEU A 130 -18.79 -13.73 23.41
N LYS A 131 -17.79 -13.03 22.85
CA LYS A 131 -16.59 -12.58 23.60
C LYS A 131 -16.96 -11.61 24.73
N LYS A 132 -17.97 -10.77 24.52
CA LYS A 132 -18.44 -9.78 25.50
C LYS A 132 -19.30 -10.40 26.61
N VAL A 133 -20.13 -11.40 26.29
CA VAL A 133 -20.98 -12.10 27.27
C VAL A 133 -20.16 -13.05 28.15
N GLY A 134 -19.08 -13.67 27.64
CA GLY A 134 -18.19 -14.53 28.44
C GLY A 134 -17.39 -13.79 29.53
N GLY A 135 -17.25 -12.46 29.44
CA GLY A 135 -16.60 -11.62 30.45
C GLY A 135 -17.55 -10.95 31.45
N GLY A 136 -18.86 -11.25 31.39
CA GLY A 136 -19.91 -10.44 32.00
C GLY A 136 -20.95 -11.23 32.80
N THR A 137 -20.53 -12.04 33.77
CA THR A 137 -21.43 -12.49 34.85
C THR A 137 -20.73 -12.43 36.22
N ALA A 138 -20.45 -11.22 36.69
CA ALA A 138 -20.23 -10.94 38.12
C ALA A 138 -20.63 -9.49 38.41
N GLY A 139 -21.93 -9.20 38.33
CA GLY A 139 -22.43 -7.84 38.56
C GLY A 139 -23.94 -7.72 38.46
N ALA A 140 -24.67 -8.73 38.89
CA ALA A 140 -26.11 -8.64 39.09
C ALA A 140 -26.53 -9.62 40.19
N CYS A 141 -26.36 -9.21 41.45
CA CYS A 141 -27.25 -9.59 42.54
C CYS A 141 -27.17 -8.49 43.60
N SER A 142 -28.37 -8.01 43.94
CA SER A 142 -28.74 -7.04 44.97
C SER A 142 -28.16 -7.31 46.35
#